data_AF-A0A3M1AR24-F1
#
_entry.id   AF-A0A3M1AR24-F1
#
_cell.length_a   1.000
_cell.length_b   1.000
_cell.length_c   1.000
_cell.angle_alpha   90.00
_cell.angle_beta   90.00
_cell.angle_gamma   90.00
#
_symmetry.space_group_name_H-M   'P 1'
#
loop_
_entity.id
_entity.type
_entity.pdbx_description
1 polymer ?
#
loop_
_entity_poly.entity_id
_entity_poly.type
_entity_poly.pdbx_seq_one_letter_code
_entity_poly.pdbx_strand_id
1 'polypeptide(L)' 'MSERTTRNGMTFKEWMRQVDRELIRKSGLSSRDLADQTYWDWFFDGISPEEAAEETLENEGFPG' A
#
# COMPACT_ATOMS: atom_id res chain seq x y z
N MET A 1 9.19 2.81 22.66
CA MET A 1 9.67 3.29 21.35
C MET A 1 8.49 3.22 20.38
N SER A 2 7.77 4.32 20.21
CA SER A 2 6.66 4.41 19.24
C SER A 2 6.66 5.81 18.64
N GLU A 3 7.80 6.16 18.07
CA GLU A 3 8.03 7.43 17.40
C GLU A 3 7.52 7.29 15.97
N ARG A 4 6.24 7.66 15.81
CA ARG A 4 5.56 8.06 14.57
C ARG A 4 6.43 7.95 13.32
N THR A 5 6.47 6.78 12.68
CA THR A 5 7.06 6.64 11.35
C THR A 5 6.20 7.41 10.34
N THR A 6 6.58 8.67 10.14
CA THR A 6 5.89 9.62 9.26
C THR A 6 6.79 10.00 8.09
N ARG A 7 6.24 9.92 6.88
CA ARG A 7 6.82 10.43 5.65
C ARG A 7 5.94 11.57 5.15
N ASN A 8 6.52 12.74 4.88
CA ASN A 8 5.77 13.92 4.42
C ASN A 8 4.54 14.27 5.28
N GLY A 9 4.61 14.06 6.60
CA GLY A 9 3.50 14.30 7.52
C GLY A 9 2.41 13.22 7.52
N MET A 10 2.53 12.18 6.70
CA MET A 10 1.63 11.02 6.68
C MET A 10 2.28 9.85 7.40
N THR A 11 1.54 9.20 8.30
CA THR A 11 2.03 7.97 8.95
C THR A 11 1.96 6.78 8.01
N PHE A 12 2.81 5.77 8.21
CA PHE A 12 2.70 4.50 7.49
C PHE A 12 1.30 3.90 7.55
N LYS A 13 0.63 4.00 8.72
CA LYS A 13 -0.74 3.51 8.91
C LYS A 13 -1.77 4.26 8.07
N GLU A 14 -1.65 5.58 7.94
CA GLU A 14 -2.53 6.39 7.09
C GLU A 14 -2.28 6.12 5.61
N TRP A 15 -1.01 5.90 5.24
CA TRP A 15 -0.63 5.52 3.89
C TRP A 15 -1.19 4.14 3.53
N MET A 16 -1.03 3.13 4.40
CA MET A 16 -1.61 1.79 4.20
C MET A 16 -3.13 1.81 4.06
N ARG A 17 -3.83 2.65 4.82
CA ARG A 17 -5.29 2.82 4.66
C ARG A 17 -5.67 3.34 3.28
N GLN A 18 -4.81 4.15 2.65
CA GLN A 18 -5.04 4.63 1.30
C GLN A 18 -4.75 3.53 0.28
N VAL A 19 -3.66 2.76 0.47
CA VAL A 19 -3.35 1.58 -0.36
C VAL A 19 -4.52 0.60 -0.34
N ASP A 20 -5.03 0.24 0.84
CA ASP A 20 -6.20 -0.63 0.99
C ASP A 20 -7.42 -0.09 0.23
N ARG A 21 -7.66 1.22 0.27
CA ARG A 21 -8.77 1.83 -0.46
C ARG A 21 -8.61 1.66 -1.96
N GLU A 22 -7.41 1.85 -2.51
CA GLU A 22 -7.14 1.68 -3.93
C GLU A 22 -7.19 0.20 -4.36
N LEU A 23 -6.67 -0.72 -3.53
CA LEU A 23 -6.80 -2.16 -3.74
C LEU A 23 -8.26 -2.60 -3.79
N ILE A 24 -9.08 -2.15 -2.83
CA ILE A 24 -10.51 -2.45 -2.79
C ILE A 24 -11.22 -1.85 -4.01
N ARG A 25 -10.85 -0.63 -4.42
CA ARG A 25 -11.43 0.03 -5.60
C ARG A 25 -11.16 -0.76 -6.89
N LYS A 26 -9.94 -1.30 -7.04
CA LYS A 26 -9.49 -1.98 -8.27
C LYS A 26 -9.86 -3.46 -8.31
N SER A 27 -9.79 -4.17 -7.19
CA SER A 27 -9.92 -5.64 -7.12
C SER A 27 -11.04 -6.13 -6.19
N GLY A 28 -11.55 -5.27 -5.31
CA GLY A 28 -12.46 -5.67 -4.22
C GLY A 28 -11.77 -6.29 -3.00
N LEU A 29 -10.44 -6.41 -3.02
CA LEU A 29 -9.63 -7.03 -1.96
C LEU A 29 -8.78 -6.00 -1.21
N SER A 30 -8.42 -6.29 0.04
CA SER A 30 -7.51 -5.45 0.85
C SER A 30 -6.11 -6.05 0.91
N SER A 31 -5.13 -5.31 1.43
CA SER A 31 -3.77 -5.83 1.67
C SER A 31 -3.70 -7.07 2.57
N ARG A 32 -4.78 -7.39 3.31
CA ARG A 32 -4.88 -8.59 4.17
C ARG A 32 -5.35 -9.83 3.43
N ASP A 33 -5.96 -9.65 2.26
CA ASP A 33 -6.49 -10.73 1.44
C ASP A 33 -5.47 -11.16 0.38
N LEU A 34 -4.44 -10.33 0.16
CA LEU A 34 -3.35 -10.53 -0.79
C LEU A 34 -2.08 -10.99 -0.07
N ALA A 35 -1.08 -11.47 -0.80
CA ALA A 35 0.20 -11.84 -0.23
C ALA A 35 0.92 -10.60 0.35
N ASP A 36 1.79 -10.85 1.33
CA ASP A 36 2.57 -9.79 1.96
C ASP A 36 3.51 -9.13 0.94
N GLN A 37 3.45 -7.80 0.87
CA GLN A 37 4.25 -6.99 -0.06
C GLN A 37 5.27 -6.15 0.70
N THR A 38 6.22 -5.55 -0.03
CA THR A 38 7.25 -4.65 0.53
C THR A 38 6.71 -3.24 0.82
N TYR A 39 5.50 -3.14 1.41
CA TYR A 39 4.82 -1.88 1.70
C TYR A 39 5.65 -0.91 2.53
N TRP A 40 6.47 -1.44 3.45
CA TRP A 40 7.33 -0.63 4.30
C TRP A 40 8.40 0.10 3.47
N ASP A 41 9.06 -0.62 2.56
CA ASP A 41 10.09 -0.04 1.70
C ASP A 41 9.48 0.95 0.71
N TRP A 42 8.36 0.59 0.07
CA TRP A 42 7.61 1.48 -0.82
C TRP A 42 7.16 2.77 -0.13
N PHE A 43 6.78 2.67 1.14
CA PHE A 43 6.50 3.85 1.94
C PHE A 43 7.74 4.73 2.07
N PHE A 44 8.91 4.20 2.44
CA PHE A 44 10.13 5.02 2.54
C PHE A 44 10.65 5.54 1.21
N ASP A 45 10.47 4.79 0.12
CA ASP A 45 10.93 5.14 -1.23
C ASP A 45 10.08 6.22 -1.91
N GLY A 46 9.01 6.67 -1.28
CA GLY A 46 8.21 7.78 -1.82
C GLY A 46 7.04 7.34 -2.69
N ILE A 47 6.83 6.04 -2.90
CA ILE A 47 5.76 5.49 -3.75
C ILE A 47 4.39 5.98 -3.25
N SER A 48 3.52 6.34 -4.19
CA SER A 48 2.16 6.75 -3.87
C SER A 48 1.28 5.55 -3.50
N PRO A 49 0.19 5.74 -2.73
CA PRO A 49 -0.71 4.64 -2.42
C PRO A 49 -1.35 3.97 -3.66
N GLU A 50 -1.55 4.73 -4.74
CA GLU A 50 -2.13 4.22 -5.99
C GLU A 50 -1.14 3.34 -6.74
N GLU A 51 0.11 3.80 -6.92
CA GLU A 51 1.19 3.01 -7.53
C GLU A 51 1.44 1.73 -6.72
N ALA A 52 1.51 1.82 -5.38
CA ALA A 52 1.70 0.65 -4.54
C ALA A 52 0.56 -0.38 -4.67
N ALA A 53 -0.68 0.09 -4.87
CA ALA A 53 -1.81 -0.80 -5.12
C ALA A 53 -1.74 -1.45 -6.51
N GLU A 54 -1.28 -0.73 -7.53
CA GLU A 54 -1.05 -1.30 -8.86
C GLU A 54 0.03 -2.38 -8.83
N GLU A 55 1.20 -2.07 -8.28
CA GLU A 55 2.31 -3.02 -8.12
C GLU A 55 1.89 -4.27 -7.35
N THR A 56 1.09 -4.09 -6.29
CA THR A 56 0.53 -5.23 -5.52
C THR A 56 -0.35 -6.11 -6.41
N LEU A 57 -1.25 -5.52 -7.20
CA LEU A 57 -2.16 -6.28 -8.05
C LEU A 57 -1.44 -6.96 -9.21
N GLU A 58 -0.42 -6.31 -9.77
CA GLU A 58 0.46 -6.92 -10.78
C GLU A 58 1.22 -8.11 -10.20
N ASN A 59 1.78 -8.00 -8.99
CA ASN A 59 2.45 -9.10 -8.31
C ASN A 59 1.51 -10.29 -8.02
N GLU A 60 0.24 -10.01 -7.74
CA GLU A 60 -0.82 -11.01 -7.55
C GLU A 60 -1.34 -11.59 -8.89
N GLY A 61 -0.93 -11.04 -10.03
CA GLY A 61 -1.32 -11.49 -11.36
C GLY A 61 -2.71 -11.04 -11.80
N PHE A 62 -3.25 -9.96 -11.24
CA PHE A 62 -4.49 -9.36 -11.72
C PHE A 62 -4.28 -8.72 -13.11
N PRO A 63 -5.28 -8.80 -14.01
CA PRO A 63 -5.24 -8.07 -15.27
C PRO A 63 -5.40 -6.56 -15.00
N GLY A 64 -4.50 -5.76 -15.58
CA GLY A 64 -4.54 -4.29 -15.55
C GLY A 64 -5.62 -3.66 -16.41
#